data_AF-A0A4U8SEQ3-F1
#
_entry.id   AF-A0A4U8SEQ3-F1
#
_cell.length_a   1.000
_cell.length_b   1.000
_cell.length_c   1.000
_cell.angle_alpha   90.00
_cell.angle_beta   90.00
_cell.angle_gamma   90.00
#
_symmetry.space_group_name_H-M   'P 1'
#
loop_
_entity.id
_entity.type
_entity.pdbx_description
1 polymer ?
#
loop_
_entity_poly.entity_id
_entity_poly.type
_entity_poly.pdbx_seq_one_letter_code
_entity_poly.pdbx_strand_id
1 'polypeptide(L)' 'MEINNKVIREILQEIDILGEVDELSDDLGLVDQGVDSLDMANLYLKLEEHFGIKIPDSDLHLVQSINGIREYLKERAQ' A
#
# COMPACT_ATOMS: atom_id res chain seq x y z
N MET A 1 8.59 10.05 -11.02
CA MET A 1 7.58 10.23 -9.96
C MET A 1 8.27 9.98 -8.63
N GLU A 2 8.06 10.82 -7.61
CA GLU A 2 8.72 10.62 -6.31
C GLU A 2 7.85 9.73 -5.41
N ILE A 3 8.18 8.44 -5.38
CA ILE A 3 7.42 7.46 -4.59
C ILE A 3 7.90 7.55 -3.14
N ASN A 4 7.09 8.20 -2.32
CA ASN A 4 7.34 8.42 -0.90
C ASN A 4 6.29 7.69 -0.07
N ASN A 5 6.69 7.23 1.12
CA ASN A 5 5.76 6.61 2.08
C ASN A 5 4.57 7.53 2.32
N LYS A 6 4.79 8.86 2.34
CA LYS A 6 3.76 9.88 2.54
C LYS A 6 2.55 9.70 1.60
N VAL A 7 2.80 9.45 0.31
CA VAL A 7 1.73 9.24 -0.68
C VAL A 7 0.94 7.97 -0.37
N ILE A 8 1.64 6.90 0.02
CA ILE A 8 1.00 5.63 0.41
C ILE A 8 0.08 5.85 1.61
N ARG A 9 0.52 6.62 2.62
CA ARG A 9 -0.31 6.97 3.79
C ARG A 9 -1.51 7.84 3.43
N GLU A 10 -1.36 8.79 2.51
CA GLU A 10 -2.52 9.58 2.05
C GLU A 10 -3.57 8.71 1.38
N ILE A 11 -3.15 7.75 0.55
CA ILE A 11 -4.06 6.78 -0.07
C ILE A 11 -4.70 5.90 0.99
N LEU A 12 -3.93 5.39 1.96
CA LEU A 12 -4.44 4.61 3.10
C LEU A 12 -5.46 5.43 3.93
N GLN A 13 -5.29 6.75 4.05
CA GLN A 13 -6.30 7.60 4.71
C GLN A 13 -7.55 7.81 3.86
N GLU A 14 -7.44 7.85 2.53
CA GLU A 14 -8.61 7.98 1.65
C GLU A 14 -9.54 6.76 1.70
N ILE A 15 -9.01 5.57 1.93
CA ILE A 15 -9.80 4.33 2.00
C ILE A 15 -10.43 4.11 3.39
N ASP A 16 -10.34 5.08 4.30
CA ASP A 16 -10.95 5.05 5.64
C ASP A 16 -10.58 3.77 6.41
N ILE A 17 -9.29 3.38 6.34
CA ILE A 17 -8.81 2.30 7.20
C ILE A 17 -9.05 2.79 8.63
N LEU A 18 -9.92 2.08 9.35
CA LEU A 18 -10.42 2.41 10.68
C LEU A 18 -9.35 2.49 11.78
N GLY A 19 -8.06 2.49 11.41
CA GLY A 19 -6.91 2.60 12.30
C GLY A 19 -6.07 3.84 12.00
N GLU A 20 -5.35 4.29 13.01
CA GLU A 20 -4.38 5.38 12.91
C GLU A 20 -3.30 4.98 11.90
N VAL A 21 -3.46 5.38 10.63
CA VAL A 21 -2.47 5.14 9.56
C VAL A 21 -1.08 5.66 9.95
N ASP A 22 -1.03 6.63 10.86
CA ASP A 22 0.18 7.19 11.44
C ASP A 22 0.86 6.25 12.46
N GLU A 23 0.11 5.36 13.11
CA GLU A 23 0.65 4.31 14.01
C GLU A 23 1.11 3.05 13.26
N LEU A 24 0.76 2.91 11.97
CA LEU A 24 1.20 1.78 11.17
C LEU A 24 2.71 1.81 10.95
N SER A 25 3.37 0.72 11.32
CA SER A 25 4.77 0.45 11.01
C SER A 25 4.96 0.18 9.52
N ASP A 26 5.95 0.84 8.92
CA ASP A 26 6.24 0.67 7.50
C ASP A 26 6.79 -0.72 7.14
N ASP A 27 7.45 -1.37 8.10
CA ASP A 27 8.13 -2.66 7.94
C ASP A 27 7.18 -3.84 8.17
N LEU A 28 6.20 -3.69 9.07
CA LEU A 28 5.27 -4.73 9.42
C LEU A 28 4.17 -4.89 8.37
N GLY A 29 3.69 -6.12 8.20
CA GLY A 29 2.56 -6.40 7.31
C GLY A 29 1.30 -5.68 7.79
N LEU A 30 0.60 -5.00 6.88
CA LEU A 30 -0.62 -4.24 7.18
C LEU A 30 -1.71 -5.15 7.78
N VAL A 31 -1.85 -6.39 7.29
CA VAL A 31 -2.81 -7.37 7.82
C VAL A 31 -2.53 -7.72 9.27
N ASP A 32 -1.26 -7.90 9.65
CA ASP A 32 -0.85 -8.15 11.04
C ASP A 32 -1.10 -6.95 11.96
N GLN A 33 -1.21 -5.75 11.39
CA GLN A 33 -1.51 -4.51 12.12
C GLN A 33 -3.02 -4.26 12.27
N GLY A 34 -3.86 -5.16 11.76
CA GLY A 34 -5.32 -5.05 11.85
C GLY A 34 -5.96 -4.39 10.64
N VAL A 35 -5.25 -4.25 9.51
CA VAL A 35 -5.86 -3.84 8.25
C VAL A 35 -6.59 -5.03 7.63
N ASP A 36 -7.88 -4.86 7.35
CA ASP A 36 -8.69 -5.92 6.76
C ASP A 36 -8.25 -6.23 5.32
N SER A 37 -8.46 -7.47 4.89
CA SER A 37 -8.13 -7.88 3.52
C SER A 37 -8.91 -7.10 2.45
N LEU A 38 -10.08 -6.56 2.80
CA LEU A 38 -10.89 -5.71 1.91
C LEU A 38 -10.26 -4.33 1.74
N ASP A 39 -9.72 -3.75 2.82
CA ASP A 39 -8.98 -2.49 2.78
C ASP A 39 -7.69 -2.64 1.99
N MET A 40 -6.98 -3.77 2.15
CA MET A 40 -5.82 -4.12 1.34
C MET A 40 -6.17 -4.15 -0.16
N ALA A 41 -7.29 -4.77 -0.54
CA ALA A 41 -7.73 -4.79 -1.93
C ALA A 41 -8.05 -3.39 -2.48
N ASN A 42 -8.71 -2.53 -1.69
CA ASN A 42 -8.96 -1.14 -2.07
C ASN A 42 -7.67 -0.32 -2.20
N LEU A 43 -6.71 -0.54 -1.29
CA LEU A 43 -5.39 0.08 -1.34
C LEU A 43 -4.70 -0.24 -2.66
N TYR A 44 -4.63 -1.52 -3.02
CA TYR A 44 -4.01 -1.94 -4.28
C TYR A 44 -4.69 -1.30 -5.48
N LEU A 45 -6.02 -1.31 -5.55
CA LEU A 45 -6.76 -0.68 -6.63
C LEU A 45 -6.45 0.82 -6.75
N LYS A 46 -6.45 1.55 -5.62
CA LYS A 46 -6.10 2.98 -5.59
C LYS A 46 -4.66 3.23 -6.02
N LEU A 47 -3.71 2.40 -5.60
CA LEU A 47 -2.31 2.50 -6.01
C LEU A 47 -2.16 2.23 -7.51
N GLU A 48 -2.84 1.22 -8.03
CA GLU A 48 -2.90 0.91 -9.45
C GLU A 48 -3.45 2.08 -10.27
N GLU A 49 -4.54 2.70 -9.84
CA GLU A 49 -5.12 3.88 -10.51
C GLU A 49 -4.23 5.12 -10.39
N HIS A 50 -3.66 5.38 -9.20
CA HIS A 50 -2.85 6.58 -8.94
C HIS A 50 -1.52 6.55 -9.67
N PHE A 51 -0.83 5.41 -9.68
CA PHE A 51 0.47 5.23 -10.31
C PHE A 51 0.39 4.65 -11.72
N GLY A 52 -0.79 4.19 -12.15
CA GLY A 52 -0.98 3.55 -13.45
C GLY A 52 -0.30 2.18 -13.56
N ILE A 53 -0.06 1.50 -12.44
CA ILE A 53 0.59 0.18 -12.40
C ILE A 53 -0.45 -0.94 -12.25
N LYS A 54 -0.01 -2.21 -12.38
CA LYS A 54 -0.80 -3.37 -11.99
C LYS A 54 -0.09 -4.23 -10.96
N ILE A 55 -0.81 -4.68 -9.94
CA ILE A 55 -0.33 -5.56 -8.88
C ILE A 55 -1.00 -6.92 -9.09
N PRO A 56 -0.31 -7.90 -9.71
CA PRO A 56 -0.87 -9.24 -9.88
C PRO A 56 -0.94 -9.98 -8.54
N ASP A 57 -1.85 -10.95 -8.42
CA ASP A 57 -2.01 -11.78 -7.22
C ASP A 57 -0.70 -12.44 -6.77
N SER A 58 0.15 -12.80 -7.73
CA SER A 58 1.46 -13.40 -7.45
C SER A 58 2.41 -12.45 -6.73
N ASP A 59 2.28 -11.13 -6.92
CA ASP A 59 3.14 -10.11 -6.30
C ASP A 59 2.52 -9.55 -5.00
N LEU A 60 1.30 -9.96 -4.62
CA LEU A 60 0.65 -9.51 -3.38
C LEU A 60 1.49 -9.76 -2.13
N HIS A 61 2.33 -10.80 -2.14
CA HIS A 61 3.24 -11.09 -1.05
C HIS A 61 4.37 -10.05 -0.89
N LEU A 62 4.72 -9.32 -1.95
CA LEU A 62 5.73 -8.25 -1.93
C LEU A 62 5.17 -6.94 -1.39
N VAL A 63 3.85 -6.75 -1.50
CA VAL A 63 3.14 -5.52 -1.15
C VAL A 63 2.35 -5.66 0.16
N GLN A 64 2.82 -6.49 1.09
CA GLN A 64 2.16 -6.71 2.38
C GLN A 64 2.43 -5.58 3.39
N SER A 65 3.54 -4.87 3.26
CA SER A 65 3.93 -3.74 4.13
C SER A 65 4.03 -2.44 3.32
N ILE A 66 3.99 -1.28 3.98
CA ILE A 66 4.14 0.04 3.32
C ILE A 66 5.48 0.12 2.60
N ASN A 67 6.56 -0.40 3.21
CA ASN A 67 7.87 -0.42 2.58
C ASN A 67 7.88 -1.34 1.34
N GLY A 68 7.26 -2.52 1.43
CA GLY A 68 7.14 -3.44 0.30
C GLY A 68 6.37 -2.84 -0.88
N ILE A 69 5.24 -2.16 -0.60
CA ILE A 69 4.49 -1.37 -1.59
C ILE A 69 5.40 -0.32 -2.22
N ARG A 70 6.13 0.45 -1.41
CA ARG A 70 7.02 1.50 -1.89
C ARG A 70 8.12 0.96 -2.81
N GLU A 71 8.76 -0.13 -2.42
CA GLU A 71 9.81 -0.77 -3.22
C GLU A 71 9.23 -1.31 -4.53
N TYR A 72 8.12 -2.04 -4.45
CA TYR A 72 7.43 -2.57 -5.62
C TYR A 72 7.04 -1.47 -6.61
N LEU A 73 6.45 -0.38 -6.11
CA LEU A 73 6.11 0.78 -6.92
C LEU A 73 7.34 1.43 -7.54
N LYS A 74 8.45 1.54 -6.80
CA LYS A 74 9.71 2.10 -7.32
C LYS A 74 10.26 1.28 -8.48
N GLU A 75 10.20 -0.05 -8.39
CA GLU A 75 10.66 -0.93 -9.46
C GLU A 75 9.76 -0.87 -10.71
N ARG A 76 8.44 -0.72 -10.51
CA ARG A 76 7.47 -0.71 -11.61
C ARG A 76 7.29 0.66 -12.27
N ALA A 77 7.42 1.76 -11.52
CA ALA A 77 7.21 3.13 -11.99
C ALA A 77 8.49 3.80 -12.53
N GLN A 78 9.48 3.00 -12.91
CA GLN A 78 10.76 3.45 -13.46
C GLN A 78 10.63 4.10 -14.85
#